data_AF-A0AAE0GGE6-F1
#
_entry.id   AF-A0AAE0GGE6-F1
#
_cell.length_a   1.000
_cell.length_b   1.000
_cell.length_c   1.000
_cell.angle_alpha   90.00
_cell.angle_beta   90.00
_cell.angle_gamma   90.00
#
_symmetry.space_group_name_H-M   'P 1'
#
loop_
_entity.id
_entity.type
_entity.pdbx_description
1 polymer ?
#
loop_
_entity_poly.entity_id
_entity_poly.type
_entity_poly.pdbx_seq_one_letter_code
_entity_poly.pdbx_strand_id
1 'polypeptide(L)'
;MNTVFARAVIRLSGGVLALMSHVEVRTRGVLRWSIDACSAARADSPECWTLFSTNEYGRANKVPQEAVPKHVSEKVTQDMLQAMEAAIGAEPLPRNVLTQTQLWGAGAPLNSPGVEYIFDSNARIGMCGDWLLEPSVEAACTSGHAMAEALVDFCIDGRSAHDIEAMSNGLTIPLRALDNHSVGAFPAIA
;
A
#
# COMPACT_ATOMS: atom_id res chain seq x y z
N MET A 1 7.34 5.53 -6.34
CA MET A 1 7.64 5.41 -4.89
C MET A 1 7.95 3.94 -4.67
N ASN A 2 9.05 3.59 -3.99
CA ASN A 2 9.22 2.21 -3.54
C ASN A 2 8.81 2.18 -2.06
N THR A 3 8.00 1.20 -1.68
CA THR A 3 7.60 1.01 -0.28
C THR A 3 7.93 -0.42 0.09
N VAL A 4 8.53 -0.62 1.26
CA VAL A 4 8.81 -1.97 1.78
C VAL A 4 7.83 -2.30 2.88
N PHE A 5 7.20 -3.47 2.79
CA PHE A 5 6.35 -4.02 3.85
C PHE A 5 7.05 -5.23 4.47
N ALA A 6 7.14 -5.26 5.79
CA ALA A 6 7.61 -6.44 6.50
C ALA A 6 6.46 -6.94 7.35
N ARG A 7 5.96 -8.14 7.08
CA ARG A 7 4.96 -8.79 7.92
C ARG A 7 5.67 -9.68 8.93
N ALA A 8 5.42 -9.48 10.21
CA ALA A 8 6.01 -10.28 11.29
C ALA A 8 4.91 -10.91 12.13
N VAL A 9 4.78 -12.23 12.10
CA VAL A 9 3.87 -12.95 12.99
C VAL A 9 4.61 -13.28 14.29
N ILE A 10 4.36 -12.45 15.29
CA ILE A 10 5.05 -12.51 16.57
C ILE A 10 4.13 -13.20 17.57
N ARG A 11 4.48 -14.41 17.99
CA ARG A 11 3.76 -15.04 19.10
C ARG A 11 4.26 -14.43 20.40
N LEU A 12 3.51 -13.48 20.95
CA LEU A 12 3.75 -13.08 22.33
C LEU A 12 3.32 -14.20 23.27
N SER A 13 4.21 -14.63 24.14
CA SER A 13 3.87 -15.44 25.30
C SER A 13 3.70 -14.50 26.49
N GLY A 14 2.45 -14.27 26.91
CA GLY A 14 2.11 -13.38 28.02
C GLY A 14 1.59 -12.03 27.54
N GLY A 15 0.40 -11.64 28.01
CA GLY A 15 -0.41 -10.51 27.55
C GLY A 15 0.14 -9.11 27.83
N VAL A 16 1.37 -8.84 27.41
CA VAL A 16 2.07 -7.56 27.62
C VAL A 16 1.60 -6.47 26.63
N LEU A 17 1.00 -6.82 25.49
CA LEU A 17 0.53 -5.86 24.47
C LEU A 17 -1.00 -5.72 24.37
N ALA A 18 -1.77 -6.37 25.25
CA ALA A 18 -3.25 -6.38 25.26
C ALA A 18 -3.92 -4.99 25.49
N LEU A 19 -3.13 -3.92 25.62
CA LEU A 19 -3.58 -2.54 25.79
C LEU A 19 -3.36 -1.65 24.57
N MET A 20 -2.83 -2.18 23.45
CA MET A 20 -2.49 -1.38 22.28
C MET A 20 -3.05 -1.99 20.98
N SER A 21 -4.34 -1.82 20.72
CA SER A 21 -4.98 -2.28 19.47
C SER A 21 -4.40 -1.61 18.22
N HIS A 22 -3.82 -0.42 18.39
CA HIS A 22 -3.10 0.32 17.36
C HIS A 22 -1.92 1.03 18.02
N VAL A 23 -0.69 0.68 17.62
CA VAL A 23 0.47 1.54 17.89
C VAL A 23 0.82 2.25 16.60
N GLU A 24 0.43 3.51 16.50
CA GLU A 24 1.01 4.41 15.51
C GLU A 24 2.44 4.76 15.96
N VAL A 25 3.36 3.86 15.65
CA VAL A 25 4.78 4.11 15.87
C VAL A 25 5.28 5.07 14.80
N ARG A 26 5.36 6.37 15.13
CA ARG A 26 6.06 7.35 14.30
C ARG A 26 7.54 7.40 14.66
N THR A 27 8.28 6.33 14.42
CA THR A 27 9.75 6.39 14.50
C THR A 27 10.30 7.10 13.26
N ARG A 28 11.22 8.04 13.44
CA ARG A 28 12.06 8.53 12.34
C ARG A 28 13.02 7.41 11.95
N GLY A 29 13.10 7.04 10.67
CA GLY A 29 14.03 6.03 10.16
C GLY A 29 13.36 4.84 9.47
N VAL A 30 13.36 3.67 10.11
CA VAL A 30 13.00 2.38 9.48
C VAL A 30 11.49 2.15 9.46
N LEU A 31 10.83 2.16 10.63
CA LEU A 31 9.41 1.85 10.81
C LEU A 31 8.56 3.13 10.73
N ARG A 32 7.43 3.06 10.02
CA ARG A 32 6.46 4.17 9.85
C ARG A 32 5.16 3.92 10.59
N TRP A 33 4.66 2.68 10.54
CA TRP A 33 3.48 2.26 11.28
C TRP A 33 3.47 0.75 11.47
N SER A 34 2.72 0.30 12.47
CA SER A 34 2.52 -1.11 12.79
C SER A 34 1.06 -1.35 13.17
N ILE A 35 0.53 -2.52 12.83
CA ILE A 35 -0.81 -2.94 13.23
C ILE A 35 -0.80 -4.37 13.70
N ASP A 36 -1.55 -4.66 14.77
CA ASP A 36 -1.93 -6.02 15.11
C ASP A 36 -3.10 -6.46 14.22
N ALA A 37 -2.80 -7.32 13.26
CA ALA A 37 -3.75 -7.94 12.35
C ALA A 37 -4.61 -9.02 13.04
N CYS A 38 -4.32 -9.36 14.29
CA CYS A 38 -5.07 -10.30 15.12
C CYS A 38 -5.86 -9.62 16.24
N SER A 39 -6.09 -8.29 16.21
CA SER A 39 -6.80 -7.57 17.27
C SER A 39 -8.22 -8.08 17.59
N ALA A 40 -8.81 -8.92 16.72
CA ALA A 40 -10.09 -9.61 16.92
C ALA A 40 -9.96 -11.08 17.39
N ALA A 41 -8.75 -11.58 17.62
CA ALA A 41 -8.48 -12.97 17.99
C ALA A 41 -8.57 -13.19 19.52
N ARG A 42 -8.71 -14.45 19.95
CA ARG A 42 -8.83 -14.82 21.38
C ARG A 42 -7.54 -14.50 22.14
N ALA A 43 -7.66 -14.19 23.44
CA ALA A 43 -6.57 -13.77 24.32
C ALA A 43 -5.33 -14.71 24.36
N ASP A 44 -5.49 -16.00 24.02
CA ASP A 44 -4.40 -17.00 24.03
C ASP A 44 -3.80 -17.30 22.63
N SER A 45 -4.18 -16.53 21.61
CA SER A 45 -3.68 -16.72 20.24
C SER A 45 -2.39 -15.93 19.98
N PRO A 46 -1.50 -16.40 19.09
CA PRO A 46 -0.37 -15.61 18.62
C PRO A 46 -0.84 -14.28 18.04
N GLU A 47 -0.16 -13.19 18.39
CA GLU A 47 -0.37 -11.90 17.72
C GLU A 47 0.24 -11.92 16.31
N CYS A 48 -0.31 -11.12 15.40
CA CYS A 48 0.17 -11.03 14.03
C CYS A 48 0.40 -9.57 13.69
N TRP A 49 1.64 -9.12 13.70
CA TRP A 49 1.97 -7.74 13.43
C TRP A 49 2.31 -7.52 11.96
N THR A 50 1.76 -6.46 11.37
CA THR A 50 2.20 -5.99 10.05
C THR A 50 2.93 -4.68 10.23
N LEU A 51 4.19 -4.64 9.79
CA LEU A 51 5.09 -3.51 9.97
C LEU A 51 5.37 -2.86 8.63
N PHE A 52 5.22 -1.54 8.59
CA PHE A 52 5.33 -0.75 7.37
C PHE A 52 6.50 0.20 7.49
N SER A 53 7.41 0.12 6.53
CA SER A 53 8.60 0.97 6.55
C SER A 53 8.32 2.39 6.05
N THR A 54 9.27 3.29 6.26
CA THR A 54 9.30 4.57 5.55
C THR A 54 9.63 4.38 4.06
N ASN A 55 9.20 5.34 3.24
CA ASN A 55 9.55 5.36 1.82
C ASN A 55 11.07 5.44 1.59
N GLU A 56 11.79 6.14 2.46
CA GLU A 56 13.25 6.30 2.39
C GLU A 56 13.95 4.95 2.60
N TYR A 57 13.55 4.24 3.65
CA TYR A 57 14.07 2.90 3.92
C TYR A 57 13.72 1.91 2.80
N GLY A 58 12.49 1.98 2.29
CA GLY A 58 12.06 1.12 1.18
C GLY A 58 12.84 1.35 -0.11
N ARG A 59 13.23 2.60 -0.41
CA ARG A 59 14.11 2.92 -1.55
C ARG A 59 15.52 2.36 -1.36
N ALA A 60 16.08 2.47 -0.16
CA ALA A 60 17.44 2.02 0.14
C ALA A 60 17.61 0.49 0.06
N ASN A 61 16.53 -0.28 0.26
CA ASN A 61 16.56 -1.74 0.24
C ASN A 61 15.87 -2.35 -1.01
N LYS A 62 15.68 -1.57 -2.08
CA LYS A 62 14.97 -2.03 -3.29
C LYS A 62 15.71 -3.19 -3.95
N VAL A 63 14.96 -4.25 -4.24
CA VAL A 63 15.37 -5.41 -5.04
C VAL A 63 14.23 -5.81 -5.98
N PRO A 64 14.46 -6.71 -6.97
CA PRO A 64 13.37 -7.26 -7.78
C PRO A 64 12.29 -7.91 -6.88
N GLN A 65 11.04 -7.45 -7.01
CA GLN A 65 9.93 -7.86 -6.15
C GLN A 65 9.64 -9.36 -6.22
N GLU A 66 9.82 -9.96 -7.40
CA GLU A 66 9.60 -11.40 -7.65
C GLU A 66 10.79 -12.28 -7.21
N ALA A 67 11.93 -11.67 -6.89
CA ALA A 67 13.18 -12.38 -6.59
C ALA A 67 13.96 -11.68 -5.47
N VAL A 68 13.31 -11.53 -4.30
CA VAL A 68 13.95 -10.94 -3.11
C VAL A 68 15.07 -11.86 -2.62
N PRO A 69 16.34 -11.40 -2.58
CA PRO A 69 17.43 -12.20 -2.05
C PRO A 69 17.24 -12.48 -0.55
N LYS A 70 17.56 -13.69 -0.11
CA LYS A 70 17.40 -14.12 1.29
C LYS A 70 18.07 -13.17 2.29
N HIS A 71 19.30 -12.76 2.03
CA HIS A 71 20.05 -11.84 2.91
C HIS A 71 19.37 -10.46 3.04
N VAL A 72 18.68 -9.98 2.01
CA VAL A 72 17.92 -8.72 2.07
C VAL A 72 16.66 -8.91 2.89
N SER A 73 15.93 -10.00 2.71
CA SER A 73 14.75 -10.32 3.52
C SER A 73 15.09 -10.49 5.00
N GLU A 74 16.20 -11.15 5.32
CA GLU A 74 16.68 -11.33 6.70
C GLU A 74 17.05 -9.97 7.34
N LYS A 75 17.87 -9.16 6.65
CA LYS A 75 18.22 -7.80 7.09
C LYS A 75 16.97 -6.95 7.33
N VAL A 76 16.07 -6.88 6.34
CA VAL A 76 14.86 -6.05 6.44
C VAL A 76 13.97 -6.52 7.58
N THR A 77 13.83 -7.83 7.79
CA THR A 77 13.09 -8.38 8.93
C THR A 77 13.69 -7.94 10.25
N GLN A 78 15.01 -8.06 10.40
CA GLN A 78 15.71 -7.68 11.62
C GLN A 78 15.58 -6.18 11.90
N ASP A 79 15.85 -5.32 10.92
CA ASP A 79 15.78 -3.86 11.07
C ASP A 79 14.37 -3.41 11.48
N MET A 80 13.32 -4.04 10.94
CA MET A 80 11.92 -3.72 11.25
C MET A 80 11.50 -4.18 12.65
N LEU A 81 11.99 -5.34 13.10
CA LEU A 81 11.74 -5.84 14.46
C LEU A 81 12.44 -4.97 15.52
N GLN A 82 13.70 -4.60 15.27
CA GLN A 82 14.44 -3.69 16.15
C GLN A 82 13.78 -2.32 16.23
N ALA A 83 13.26 -1.81 15.11
CA ALA A 83 12.51 -0.57 15.11
C ALA A 83 11.19 -0.67 15.90
N MET A 84 10.54 -1.85 15.89
CA MET A 84 9.36 -2.11 16.71
C MET A 84 9.72 -2.18 18.20
N GLU A 85 10.76 -2.93 18.57
CA GLU A 85 11.31 -3.01 19.94
C GLU A 85 11.59 -1.63 20.54
N ALA A 86 12.35 -0.82 19.79
CA ALA A 86 12.69 0.54 20.18
C ALA A 86 11.46 1.44 20.37
N ALA A 87 10.40 1.21 19.58
CA ALA A 87 9.20 2.01 19.63
C ALA A 87 8.25 1.66 20.79
N ILE A 88 8.13 0.37 21.11
CA ILE A 88 7.32 -0.09 22.22
C ILE A 88 8.06 0.02 23.56
N GLY A 89 9.38 0.24 23.53
CA GLY A 89 10.22 0.34 24.73
C GLY A 89 10.36 -0.99 25.47
N ALA A 90 10.16 -2.12 24.77
CA ALA A 90 10.27 -3.46 25.33
C ALA A 90 11.33 -4.25 24.56
N GLU A 91 12.41 -4.61 25.25
CA GLU A 91 13.48 -5.45 24.71
C GLU A 91 13.75 -6.65 25.62
N PRO A 92 13.91 -7.87 25.07
CA PRO A 92 13.65 -8.26 23.67
C PRO A 92 12.16 -8.59 23.43
N LEU A 93 11.68 -8.45 22.19
CA LEU A 93 10.37 -8.97 21.80
C LEU A 93 10.29 -10.47 22.09
N PRO A 94 9.12 -11.00 22.52
CA PRO A 94 8.92 -12.44 22.66
C PRO A 94 9.24 -13.20 21.37
N ARG A 95 9.58 -14.48 21.52
CA ARG A 95 10.05 -15.33 20.42
C ARG A 95 9.12 -15.27 19.20
N ASN A 96 9.64 -14.73 18.10
CA ASN A 96 8.97 -14.76 16.79
C ASN A 96 8.67 -16.19 16.37
N VAL A 97 7.45 -16.44 15.89
CA VAL A 97 7.04 -17.78 15.40
C VAL A 97 7.14 -17.87 13.89
N LEU A 98 6.89 -16.77 13.19
CA LEU A 98 7.00 -16.70 11.74
C LEU A 98 7.26 -15.26 11.28
N THR A 99 8.14 -15.06 10.32
CA THR A 99 8.37 -13.75 9.68
C THR A 99 8.26 -13.89 8.16
N GLN A 100 7.74 -12.86 7.50
CA GLN A 100 7.61 -12.80 6.05
C GLN A 100 7.82 -11.36 5.55
N THR A 101 8.85 -11.14 4.74
CA THR A 101 9.11 -9.83 4.13
C THR A 101 8.53 -9.74 2.72
N GLN A 102 7.98 -8.58 2.34
CA GLN A 102 7.60 -8.28 0.97
C GLN A 102 8.02 -6.86 0.56
N LEU A 103 8.82 -6.74 -0.50
CA LEU A 103 9.29 -5.45 -1.00
C LEU A 103 8.46 -5.04 -2.22
N TRP A 104 7.83 -3.86 -2.19
CA TRP A 104 6.96 -3.36 -3.27
C TRP A 104 7.64 -2.22 -4.04
N GLY A 105 7.96 -2.48 -5.30
CA GLY A 105 8.60 -1.47 -6.17
C GLY A 105 7.68 -0.31 -6.56
N ALA A 106 6.36 -0.50 -6.45
CA ALA A 106 5.33 0.48 -6.79
C ALA A 106 4.16 0.37 -5.80
N GLY A 107 4.44 0.61 -4.51
CA GLY A 107 3.43 0.42 -3.45
C GLY A 107 2.38 1.54 -3.34
N ALA A 108 2.66 2.74 -3.85
CA ALA A 108 1.73 3.86 -3.92
C ALA A 108 2.13 4.85 -5.04
N PRO A 109 1.16 5.47 -5.75
CA PRO A 109 1.42 6.48 -6.79
C PRO A 109 2.08 7.72 -6.21
N LEU A 110 3.07 8.30 -6.89
CA LEU A 110 3.70 9.58 -6.50
C LEU A 110 3.04 10.79 -7.13
N ASN A 111 2.37 10.53 -8.23
CA ASN A 111 1.79 11.51 -9.09
C ASN A 111 0.57 10.87 -9.73
N SER A 112 -0.33 11.72 -10.18
CA SER A 112 -1.61 11.32 -10.74
C SER A 112 -2.02 12.34 -11.79
N PRO A 113 -2.63 11.91 -12.90
CA PRO A 113 -3.27 12.83 -13.84
C PRO A 113 -4.51 13.50 -13.22
N GLY A 114 -5.11 12.93 -12.17
CA GLY A 114 -6.30 13.46 -11.51
C GLY A 114 -7.57 13.25 -12.35
N VAL A 115 -7.68 12.10 -13.00
CA VAL A 115 -8.88 11.69 -13.76
C VAL A 115 -9.37 10.34 -13.30
N GLU A 116 -10.66 10.07 -13.45
CA GLU A 116 -11.24 8.83 -12.95
C GLU A 116 -10.82 7.62 -13.80
N TYR A 117 -10.56 7.79 -15.09
CA TYR A 117 -10.08 6.74 -15.97
C TYR A 117 -9.35 7.33 -17.18
N ILE A 118 -8.56 6.51 -17.88
CA ILE A 118 -8.02 6.83 -19.20
C ILE A 118 -8.63 5.87 -20.19
N PHE A 119 -9.16 6.38 -21.30
CA PHE A 119 -9.72 5.56 -22.35
C PHE A 119 -9.30 6.08 -23.72
N ASP A 120 -8.71 5.19 -24.52
CA ASP A 120 -8.52 5.40 -25.95
C ASP A 120 -9.61 4.63 -26.69
N SER A 121 -10.56 5.35 -27.25
CA SER A 121 -11.68 4.78 -27.99
C SER A 121 -11.28 4.20 -29.35
N ASN A 122 -10.22 4.73 -29.96
CA ASN A 122 -9.69 4.23 -31.22
C ASN A 122 -8.97 2.89 -31.01
N ALA A 123 -8.09 2.83 -30.00
CA ALA A 123 -7.40 1.59 -29.62
C ALA A 123 -8.30 0.61 -28.84
N ARG A 124 -9.41 1.11 -28.28
CA ARG A 124 -10.32 0.37 -27.38
C ARG A 124 -9.61 -0.15 -26.15
N ILE A 125 -8.76 0.69 -25.56
CA ILE A 125 -7.96 0.38 -24.37
C ILE A 125 -8.34 1.33 -23.26
N GLY A 126 -8.77 0.76 -22.14
CA GLY A 126 -9.07 1.47 -20.90
C GLY A 126 -8.03 1.20 -19.82
N MET A 127 -7.79 2.18 -18.97
CA MET A 127 -6.97 2.06 -17.77
C MET A 127 -7.72 2.65 -16.58
N CYS A 128 -7.66 1.94 -15.46
CA CYS A 128 -8.21 2.35 -14.17
C CYS A 128 -7.27 1.95 -13.03
N GLY A 129 -7.36 2.65 -11.90
CA GLY A 129 -6.60 2.36 -10.69
C GLY A 129 -6.46 3.56 -9.77
N ASP A 130 -5.94 3.31 -8.57
CA ASP A 130 -5.63 4.34 -7.56
C ASP A 130 -4.71 5.43 -8.12
N TRP A 131 -3.73 5.02 -8.93
CA TRP A 131 -2.74 5.90 -9.55
C TRP A 131 -3.30 6.94 -10.53
N LEU A 132 -4.58 6.88 -10.87
CA LEU A 132 -5.27 7.90 -11.67
C LEU A 132 -5.89 9.03 -10.84
N LEU A 133 -6.08 8.81 -9.54
CA LEU A 133 -6.70 9.74 -8.60
C LEU A 133 -5.77 10.02 -7.41
N GLU A 134 -5.67 9.08 -6.47
CA GLU A 134 -4.93 9.20 -5.20
C GLU A 134 -4.58 7.81 -4.62
N PRO A 135 -3.62 7.66 -3.69
CA PRO A 135 -3.12 6.36 -3.21
C PRO A 135 -4.09 5.68 -2.21
N SER A 136 -5.32 5.39 -2.62
CA SER A 136 -6.36 4.79 -1.76
C SER A 136 -7.10 3.65 -2.45
N VAL A 137 -7.64 2.73 -1.65
CA VAL A 137 -8.52 1.66 -2.16
C VAL A 137 -9.82 2.23 -2.71
N GLU A 138 -10.33 3.30 -2.09
CA GLU A 138 -11.51 4.03 -2.59
C GLU A 138 -11.26 4.57 -3.99
N ALA A 139 -10.15 5.26 -4.23
CA ALA A 139 -9.76 5.74 -5.54
C ALA A 139 -9.65 4.64 -6.58
N ALA A 140 -9.06 3.49 -6.24
CA ALA A 140 -9.02 2.34 -7.15
C ALA A 140 -10.43 1.84 -7.51
N CYS A 141 -11.33 1.77 -6.53
CA CYS A 141 -12.72 1.35 -6.73
C CYS A 141 -13.49 2.35 -7.61
N THR A 142 -13.44 3.63 -7.26
CA THR A 142 -14.08 4.73 -7.99
C THR A 142 -13.60 4.77 -9.44
N SER A 143 -12.27 4.69 -9.65
CA SER A 143 -11.68 4.66 -10.98
C SER A 143 -12.15 3.45 -11.80
N GLY A 144 -12.18 2.26 -11.19
CA GLY A 144 -12.66 1.05 -11.85
C GLY A 144 -14.15 1.11 -12.22
N HIS A 145 -14.97 1.69 -11.35
CA HIS A 145 -16.40 1.90 -11.61
C HIS A 145 -16.63 2.86 -12.77
N ALA A 146 -15.99 4.04 -12.75
CA ALA A 146 -16.11 5.03 -13.80
C ALA A 146 -15.64 4.49 -15.17
N MET A 147 -14.55 3.71 -15.20
CA MET A 147 -14.10 3.03 -16.42
C MET A 147 -15.15 2.02 -16.94
N ALA A 148 -15.79 1.27 -16.05
CA ALA A 148 -16.82 0.31 -16.43
C ALA A 148 -18.05 1.01 -17.03
N GLU A 149 -18.49 2.13 -16.44
CA GLU A 149 -19.57 2.96 -17.00
C GLU A 149 -19.22 3.49 -18.39
N ALA A 150 -18.00 4.03 -18.58
CA ALA A 150 -17.53 4.50 -19.87
C ALA A 150 -17.48 3.39 -20.93
N LEU A 151 -17.15 2.15 -20.55
CA LEU A 151 -17.20 1.00 -21.47
C LEU A 151 -18.62 0.60 -21.84
N VAL A 152 -19.58 0.72 -20.92
CA VAL A 152 -21.00 0.46 -21.20
C VAL A 152 -21.50 1.48 -22.23
N ASP A 153 -21.25 2.76 -21.99
CA ASP A 153 -21.63 3.84 -22.90
C ASP A 153 -20.97 3.65 -24.28
N PHE A 154 -19.67 3.33 -24.32
CA PHE A 154 -18.97 3.03 -25.57
C PHE A 154 -19.57 1.82 -26.31
N CYS A 155 -20.00 0.78 -25.61
CA CYS A 155 -20.60 -0.40 -26.24
C CYS A 155 -21.98 -0.13 -26.82
N ILE A 156 -22.78 0.75 -26.19
CA ILE A 156 -24.13 1.12 -26.63
C ILE A 156 -24.04 2.14 -27.76
N ASP A 157 -23.32 3.25 -27.54
CA ASP A 157 -23.34 4.42 -28.42
C ASP A 157 -22.21 4.40 -29.46
N GLY A 158 -21.06 3.83 -29.13
CA GLY A 158 -19.87 3.80 -29.99
C GLY A 158 -20.02 2.96 -31.26
N ARG A 159 -21.06 2.12 -31.36
CA ARG A 159 -21.40 1.39 -32.60
C ARG A 159 -22.12 2.26 -33.64
N SER A 160 -22.72 3.35 -33.19
CA SER A 160 -23.52 4.30 -33.99
C SER A 160 -22.88 5.68 -34.10
N ALA A 161 -21.87 5.97 -33.28
CA ALA A 161 -21.15 7.24 -33.29
C ALA A 161 -20.36 7.42 -34.59
N HIS A 162 -20.59 8.54 -35.27
CA HIS A 162 -19.80 8.95 -36.44
C HIS A 162 -18.38 9.40 -36.06
N ASP A 163 -18.18 9.73 -34.78
CA ASP A 163 -16.92 10.18 -34.20
C ASP A 163 -16.68 9.47 -32.86
N ILE A 164 -16.08 8.27 -32.94
CA ILE A 164 -15.70 7.51 -31.74
C ILE A 164 -14.57 8.19 -30.96
N GLU A 165 -13.78 9.05 -31.59
CA GLU A 165 -12.62 9.72 -30.97
C GLU A 165 -13.08 10.67 -29.86
N ALA A 166 -14.24 11.30 -30.02
CA ALA A 166 -14.88 12.13 -29.00
C ALA A 166 -15.19 11.38 -27.67
N MET A 167 -15.16 10.04 -27.68
CA MET A 167 -15.34 9.21 -26.49
C MET A 167 -14.02 8.90 -25.76
N SER A 168 -12.87 9.33 -26.29
CA SER A 168 -11.58 9.19 -25.59
C SER A 168 -11.47 10.14 -24.40
N ASN A 169 -10.81 9.70 -23.34
CA ASN A 169 -10.64 10.48 -22.11
C ASN A 169 -9.23 10.31 -21.51
N GLY A 170 -8.71 11.37 -20.91
CA GLY A 170 -7.49 11.31 -20.09
C GLY A 170 -6.16 11.17 -20.81
N LEU A 171 -6.12 11.03 -22.14
CA LEU A 171 -4.91 10.72 -22.92
C LEU A 171 -3.82 11.80 -22.89
N THR A 172 -4.20 13.06 -22.70
CA THR A 172 -3.29 14.21 -22.81
C THR A 172 -3.07 14.92 -21.47
N ILE A 173 -3.52 14.35 -20.37
CA ILE A 173 -3.51 15.02 -19.07
C ILE A 173 -2.14 14.84 -18.40
N PRO A 174 -1.47 15.94 -18.01
CA PRO A 174 -0.16 15.85 -17.39
C PRO A 174 -0.25 15.31 -15.96
N LEU A 175 0.76 14.53 -15.56
CA LEU A 175 0.89 14.06 -14.19
C LEU A 175 1.19 15.20 -13.22
N ARG A 176 0.47 15.24 -12.11
CA ARG A 176 0.69 16.18 -11.00
C ARG A 176 1.22 15.42 -9.81
N ALA A 177 2.19 15.99 -9.11
CA ALA A 177 2.68 15.41 -7.86
C ALA A 177 1.54 15.33 -6.84
N LEU A 178 1.41 14.18 -6.19
CA LEU A 178 0.47 14.00 -5.09
C LEU A 178 1.16 14.42 -3.78
N ASP A 179 0.39 15.01 -2.87
CA ASP A 179 0.85 15.21 -1.50
C ASP A 179 0.77 13.87 -0.76
N ASN A 180 1.72 12.99 -1.07
CA ASN A 180 1.82 11.70 -0.42
C ASN A 180 2.49 11.87 0.93
N HIS A 181 1.67 11.95 1.97
CA HIS A 181 2.08 11.42 3.25
C HIS A 181 2.45 9.93 3.06
N SER A 182 3.59 9.47 3.56
CA SER A 182 4.05 8.07 3.42
C SER A 182 2.92 7.06 3.68
N VAL A 183 2.90 5.93 2.94
CA VAL A 183 1.86 4.88 3.03
C VAL A 183 1.34 4.69 4.46
N GLY A 184 0.02 4.77 4.63
CA GLY A 184 -0.64 4.67 5.94
C GLY A 184 -1.14 5.99 6.53
N ALA A 185 -1.17 7.09 5.77
CA ALA A 185 -1.91 8.28 6.17
C ALA A 185 -3.41 8.05 5.93
N PHE A 186 -4.14 7.78 7.00
CA PHE A 186 -5.61 7.73 6.96
C PHE A 186 -6.15 9.15 7.23
N PRO A 187 -6.98 9.72 6.35
CA PRO A 187 -7.51 11.09 6.50
C PRO A 187 -8.44 11.35 7.71
N ALA A 188 -8.53 10.43 8.68
CA ALA A 188 -9.64 10.41 9.65
C ALA A 188 -9.23 10.44 11.13
N ILE A 189 -7.97 10.68 11.48
CA ILE A 189 -7.57 10.84 12.89
C ILE A 189 -6.66 12.07 13.02
N ALA A 190 -7.30 13.20 13.30
CA ALA A 190 -6.67 14.43 13.80
C ALA A 190 -6.98 14.56 15.29
#